data_AF-A0A5B6VAP1-F1
#
_entry.id   AF-A0A5B6VAP1-F1
#
_cell.length_a   1.000
_cell.length_b   1.000
_cell.length_c   1.000
_cell.angle_alpha   90.00
_cell.angle_beta   90.00
_cell.angle_gamma   90.00
#
_symmetry.space_group_name_H-M   'P 1'
#
loop_
_entity.id
_entity.type
_entity.pdbx_description
1 polymer ?
#
loop_
_entity_poly.entity_id
_entity_poly.type
_entity_poly.pdbx_seq_one_letter_code
_entity_poly.pdbx_strand_id
1 'polypeptide(L)'
;MLRRKGKAIVGNDPDLIKELFEYFHSGLIRGHSGVHVMRHRLSGLIYWKSLSRDVKMWTRECLTCQKCKADLFASLGLLQPLLILNRAWEAISMDFVEGLPKYKGNNVILLTKYVHFLAFVNPFIALTVARDYMRHIYKLHEALESIVSDDDKIFVRYLHCIVGECPKEWLLWLPLAKWWYNTTYHSAIQTTPYEALYVATVDQSLQNHEQARKL
;
A
#
# COMPACT_ATOMS: atom_id res chain seq x y z
N MET A 1 33.81 4.80 -1.93
CA MET A 1 32.40 5.17 -2.19
C MET A 1 32.17 6.60 -1.68
N LEU A 2 31.81 7.54 -2.54
CA LEU A 2 31.55 8.93 -2.14
C LEU A 2 30.19 9.05 -1.45
N ARG A 3 30.13 9.81 -0.35
CA ARG A 3 28.88 10.03 0.42
C ARG A 3 28.62 11.51 0.64
N ARG A 4 27.34 11.92 0.59
CA ARG A 4 26.87 13.28 0.92
C ARG A 4 25.72 13.19 1.90
N LYS A 5 25.89 13.77 3.10
CA LYS A 5 24.89 13.73 4.19
C LYS A 5 24.37 12.30 4.46
N GLY A 6 25.30 11.33 4.54
CA GLY A 6 24.98 9.92 4.75
C GLY A 6 24.53 9.13 3.51
N LYS A 7 24.21 9.79 2.39
CA LYS A 7 23.71 9.16 1.16
C LYS A 7 24.84 8.83 0.19
N ALA A 8 24.77 7.71 -0.50
CA ALA A 8 25.73 7.39 -1.54
C ALA A 8 25.54 8.30 -2.76
N ILE A 9 26.63 8.87 -3.27
CA ILE A 9 26.59 9.68 -4.48
C ILE A 9 26.68 8.75 -5.68
N VAL A 10 25.70 8.83 -6.57
CA VAL A 10 25.67 8.08 -7.82
C VAL A 10 26.10 9.03 -8.94
N GLY A 11 27.07 8.59 -9.75
CA GLY A 11 27.52 9.33 -10.93
C GLY A 11 26.48 9.32 -12.05
N ASN A 12 26.78 9.97 -13.16
CA ASN A 12 25.93 9.91 -14.37
C ASN A 12 26.23 8.63 -15.18
N ASP A 13 26.13 7.48 -14.53
CA ASP A 13 26.30 6.17 -15.14
C ASP A 13 24.91 5.61 -15.50
N PRO A 14 24.56 5.54 -16.80
CA PRO A 14 23.23 5.13 -17.23
C PRO A 14 22.91 3.67 -16.88
N ASP A 15 23.90 2.78 -16.89
CA ASP A 15 23.69 1.36 -16.61
C ASP A 15 23.40 1.15 -15.12
N LEU A 16 24.17 1.83 -14.25
CA LEU A 16 23.92 1.82 -12.82
C LEU A 16 22.57 2.46 -12.46
N ILE A 17 22.20 3.58 -13.11
CA ILE A 17 20.89 4.22 -12.89
C ILE A 17 19.76 3.28 -13.30
N LYS A 18 19.92 2.58 -14.42
CA LYS A 18 18.96 1.58 -14.90
C LYS A 18 18.81 0.42 -13.91
N GLU A 19 19.92 -0.15 -13.45
CA GLU A 19 19.91 -1.25 -12.46
C GLU A 19 19.22 -0.82 -11.15
N LEU A 20 19.52 0.39 -10.67
CA LEU A 20 18.84 0.96 -9.50
C LEU A 20 17.33 1.10 -9.75
N PHE A 21 16.93 1.59 -10.91
CA PHE A 21 15.51 1.72 -11.21
C PHE A 21 14.83 0.36 -11.32
N GLU A 22 15.42 -0.62 -11.98
CA GLU A 22 14.90 -2.00 -12.01
C GLU A 22 14.77 -2.57 -10.59
N TYR A 23 15.79 -2.41 -9.74
CA TYR A 23 15.78 -2.92 -8.37
C TYR A 23 14.73 -2.26 -7.45
N PHE A 24 14.47 -0.96 -7.62
CA PHE A 24 13.54 -0.21 -6.76
C PHE A 24 12.12 -0.09 -7.32
N HIS A 25 11.92 -0.35 -8.61
CA HIS A 25 10.65 -0.23 -9.30
C HIS A 25 10.05 -1.60 -9.64
N SER A 26 10.84 -2.49 -10.24
CA SER A 26 10.36 -3.68 -10.93
C SER A 26 10.29 -4.91 -10.02
N GLY A 27 9.45 -5.86 -10.42
CA GLY A 27 9.30 -7.16 -9.78
C GLY A 27 8.31 -7.19 -8.62
N LEU A 28 7.94 -8.40 -8.22
CA LEU A 28 6.82 -8.70 -7.30
C LEU A 28 6.92 -7.99 -5.96
N ILE A 29 8.12 -7.84 -5.40
CA ILE A 29 8.34 -7.20 -4.10
C ILE A 29 8.22 -5.68 -4.20
N ARG A 30 8.53 -5.08 -5.35
CA ARG A 30 8.51 -3.62 -5.52
C ARG A 30 7.21 -3.14 -6.18
N GLY A 31 6.54 -4.02 -6.91
CA GLY A 31 5.20 -3.87 -7.46
C GLY A 31 5.01 -2.61 -8.28
N HIS A 32 6.02 -2.24 -9.08
CA HIS A 32 5.95 -1.09 -9.98
C HIS A 32 5.59 0.21 -9.24
N SER A 33 6.27 0.41 -8.10
CA SER A 33 6.05 1.52 -7.18
C SER A 33 5.97 2.87 -7.92
N GLY A 34 4.94 3.66 -7.60
CA GLY A 34 4.73 4.97 -8.21
C GLY A 34 5.82 6.00 -7.86
N VAL A 35 5.86 7.10 -8.61
CA VAL A 35 6.88 8.16 -8.52
C VAL A 35 7.17 8.61 -7.09
N HIS A 36 6.13 8.84 -6.28
CA HIS A 36 6.30 9.33 -4.90
C HIS A 36 7.01 8.32 -4.00
N VAL A 37 6.60 7.05 -4.05
CA VAL A 37 7.19 5.95 -3.29
C VAL A 37 8.64 5.74 -3.69
N MET A 38 8.88 5.66 -4.99
CA MET A 38 10.20 5.41 -5.55
C MET A 38 11.17 6.54 -5.22
N ARG A 39 10.74 7.81 -5.36
CA ARG A 39 11.53 8.98 -4.96
C ARG A 39 11.83 8.97 -3.47
N HIS A 40 10.84 8.67 -2.62
CA HIS A 40 11.04 8.61 -1.18
C HIS A 40 12.15 7.61 -0.81
N ARG A 41 12.04 6.36 -1.28
CA ARG A 41 13.03 5.29 -1.04
C ARG A 41 14.42 5.66 -1.55
N LEU A 42 14.54 6.06 -2.82
CA LEU A 42 15.83 6.39 -3.42
C LEU A 42 16.46 7.59 -2.71
N SER A 43 15.69 8.65 -2.44
CA SER A 43 16.22 9.84 -1.78
C SER A 43 16.72 9.60 -0.36
N GLY A 44 16.29 8.52 0.31
CA GLY A 44 16.81 8.13 1.62
C GLY A 44 18.21 7.50 1.57
N LEU A 45 18.56 6.84 0.46
CA LEU A 45 19.76 6.02 0.33
C LEU A 45 20.83 6.66 -0.55
N ILE A 46 20.41 7.30 -1.64
CA ILE A 46 21.28 7.72 -2.73
C ILE A 46 20.97 9.15 -3.21
N TYR A 47 21.96 9.78 -3.83
CA TYR A 47 21.88 11.14 -4.33
C TYR A 47 22.55 11.29 -5.71
N TRP A 48 21.81 11.88 -6.65
CA TRP A 48 22.35 12.53 -7.86
C TRP A 48 21.46 13.70 -8.27
N LYS A 49 21.99 14.62 -9.08
CA LYS A 49 21.38 15.93 -9.36
C LYS A 49 19.98 15.84 -9.97
N SER A 50 19.73 14.87 -10.84
CA SER A 50 18.48 14.71 -11.59
C SER A 50 17.54 13.63 -11.07
N LEU A 51 17.78 13.05 -9.88
CA LEU A 51 17.01 11.93 -9.31
C LEU A 51 15.49 12.08 -9.45
N SER A 52 14.93 13.23 -9.05
CA SER A 52 13.47 13.43 -9.08
C SER A 52 12.89 13.48 -10.50
N ARG A 53 13.67 13.97 -11.48
CA ARG A 53 13.28 14.01 -12.89
C ARG A 53 13.36 12.62 -13.50
N ASP A 54 14.45 11.92 -13.23
CA ASP A 54 14.74 10.62 -13.83
C ASP A 54 13.76 9.55 -13.31
N VAL A 55 13.39 9.58 -12.03
CA VAL A 55 12.30 8.73 -11.47
C VAL A 55 10.96 8.99 -12.18
N LYS A 56 10.61 10.26 -12.42
CA LYS A 56 9.37 10.60 -13.13
C LYS A 56 9.36 10.06 -14.55
N MET A 57 10.49 10.16 -15.24
CA MET A 57 10.65 9.68 -16.62
C MET A 57 10.55 8.17 -16.69
N TRP A 58 11.30 7.45 -15.84
CA TRP A 58 11.27 5.99 -15.76
C TRP A 58 9.86 5.43 -15.50
N THR A 59 9.15 5.95 -14.49
CA THR A 59 7.79 5.47 -14.19
C THR A 59 6.80 5.76 -15.31
N ARG A 60 7.03 6.80 -16.13
CA ARG A 60 6.19 7.10 -17.30
C ARG A 60 6.44 6.13 -18.45
N GLU A 61 7.66 5.66 -18.62
CA GLU A 61 8.06 4.75 -19.70
C GLU A 61 7.81 3.28 -19.36
N CYS A 62 7.56 2.95 -18.08
CA CYS A 62 7.23 1.59 -17.66
C CYS A 62 5.92 1.09 -18.27
N LEU A 63 6.02 0.17 -19.24
CA LEU A 63 4.88 -0.43 -19.94
C LEU A 63 3.88 -1.12 -19.00
N THR A 64 4.36 -1.82 -17.97
CA THR A 64 3.52 -2.48 -16.96
C THR A 64 2.69 -1.44 -16.21
N CYS A 65 3.32 -0.36 -15.72
CA CYS A 65 2.62 0.75 -15.07
C CYS A 65 1.54 1.38 -15.97
N GLN A 66 1.86 1.60 -17.26
CA GLN A 66 0.93 2.24 -18.19
C GLN A 66 -0.30 1.37 -18.44
N LYS A 67 -0.12 0.05 -18.62
CA LYS A 67 -1.23 -0.90 -18.76
C LYS A 67 -2.12 -0.91 -17.52
N CYS A 68 -1.54 -1.11 -16.33
CA CYS A 68 -2.30 -1.12 -15.08
C CYS A 68 -3.09 0.19 -14.88
N LYS A 69 -2.55 1.33 -15.30
CA LYS A 69 -3.18 2.64 -15.13
C LYS A 69 -4.38 2.86 -16.06
N ALA A 70 -4.36 2.32 -17.28
CA ALA A 70 -5.45 2.46 -18.24
C ALA A 70 -6.72 1.72 -17.77
N ASP A 71 -6.56 0.54 -17.17
CA ASP A 71 -7.67 -0.30 -16.69
C ASP A 71 -8.44 0.33 -15.50
N LEU A 72 -7.78 1.19 -14.73
CA LEU A 72 -8.32 1.86 -13.53
C LEU A 72 -9.19 3.11 -13.82
N PHE A 73 -9.14 3.66 -15.04
CA PHE A 73 -9.91 4.88 -15.37
C PHE A 73 -11.41 4.61 -15.64
N ALA A 74 -11.85 3.35 -15.60
CA ALA A 74 -13.25 2.97 -15.82
C ALA A 74 -14.18 3.24 -14.61
N SER A 75 -13.65 3.39 -13.39
CA SER A 75 -14.42 3.66 -12.16
C SER A 75 -14.06 5.03 -11.55
N LEU A 76 -14.61 6.11 -12.11
CA LEU A 76 -14.54 7.44 -11.50
C LEU A 76 -15.88 7.80 -10.85
N GLY A 77 -16.10 7.23 -9.65
CA GLY A 77 -16.99 7.83 -8.67
C GLY A 77 -16.30 9.00 -7.95
N LEU A 78 -17.06 10.03 -7.58
CA LEU A 78 -16.61 11.11 -6.71
C LEU A 78 -16.27 10.54 -5.32
N LEU A 79 -14.98 10.59 -4.96
CA LEU A 79 -14.54 10.21 -3.62
C LEU A 79 -14.88 11.34 -2.64
N GLN A 80 -15.74 11.04 -1.68
CA GLN A 80 -16.01 11.93 -0.55
C GLN A 80 -14.83 11.80 0.45
N PRO A 81 -14.27 12.91 0.95
CA PRO A 81 -13.21 12.81 1.96
C PRO A 81 -13.76 12.19 3.23
N LEU A 82 -13.14 11.09 3.69
CA LEU A 82 -13.51 10.49 4.96
C LEU A 82 -13.14 11.39 6.14
N LEU A 83 -13.98 11.35 7.19
CA LEU A 83 -13.70 11.97 8.47
C LEU A 83 -12.35 11.47 9.01
N ILE A 84 -11.50 12.40 9.41
CA ILE A 84 -10.26 12.10 10.13
C ILE A 84 -10.67 11.66 11.52
N LEU A 85 -10.42 10.39 11.86
CA LEU A 85 -10.72 9.84 13.18
C LEU A 85 -9.54 10.04 14.11
N ASN A 86 -9.84 10.21 15.40
CA ASN A 86 -8.87 10.64 16.40
C ASN A 86 -8.14 9.46 17.06
N ARG A 87 -8.65 8.23 16.91
CA ARG A 87 -7.97 7.01 17.38
C ARG A 87 -7.94 5.94 16.29
N ALA A 88 -6.87 5.13 16.34
CA ALA A 88 -6.82 3.89 15.57
C ALA A 88 -8.02 3.00 15.95
N TRP A 89 -8.64 2.38 14.95
CA TRP A 89 -9.77 1.44 15.10
C TRP A 89 -11.13 2.03 15.52
N GLU A 90 -11.32 3.36 15.57
CA GLU A 90 -12.67 3.95 15.72
C GLU A 90 -13.57 3.64 14.52
N ALA A 91 -13.00 3.63 13.31
CA ALA A 91 -13.66 3.10 12.12
C ALA A 91 -12.69 2.37 11.21
N ILE A 92 -13.18 1.31 10.57
CA ILE A 92 -12.49 0.62 9.48
C ILE A 92 -13.13 1.02 8.17
N SER A 93 -12.32 1.45 7.20
CA SER A 93 -12.76 1.39 5.80
C SER A 93 -12.47 -0.01 5.21
N MET A 94 -13.39 -0.55 4.42
CA MET A 94 -13.27 -1.82 3.71
C MET A 94 -13.35 -1.59 2.21
N ASP A 95 -12.70 -2.43 1.40
CA ASP A 95 -12.77 -2.33 -0.06
C ASP A 95 -12.82 -3.71 -0.69
N PHE A 96 -13.50 -3.86 -1.83
CA PHE A 96 -13.54 -5.11 -2.58
C PHE A 96 -12.85 -4.95 -3.93
N VAL A 97 -11.72 -5.63 -4.09
CA VAL A 97 -11.08 -5.78 -5.39
C VAL A 97 -11.66 -7.02 -6.07
N GLU A 98 -12.62 -6.80 -6.95
CA GLU A 98 -13.27 -7.83 -7.74
C GLU A 98 -12.64 -8.01 -9.13
N GLY A 99 -13.08 -9.05 -9.85
CA GLY A 99 -12.65 -9.27 -11.25
C GLY A 99 -11.23 -9.84 -11.41
N LEU A 100 -10.62 -10.34 -10.33
CA LEU A 100 -9.30 -10.95 -10.39
C LEU A 100 -9.35 -12.30 -11.14
N PRO A 101 -8.26 -12.73 -11.80
CA PRO A 101 -8.15 -14.07 -12.35
C PRO A 101 -8.42 -15.13 -11.28
N LYS A 102 -9.22 -16.16 -11.61
CA LYS A 102 -9.55 -17.21 -10.63
C LYS A 102 -8.30 -17.98 -10.21
N TYR A 103 -8.05 -18.05 -8.90
CA TYR A 103 -7.01 -18.90 -8.32
C TYR A 103 -7.51 -19.62 -7.07
N LYS A 104 -7.46 -20.96 -7.08
CA LYS A 104 -8.08 -21.82 -6.04
C LYS A 104 -9.55 -21.45 -5.76
N GLY A 105 -10.27 -21.04 -6.80
CA GLY A 105 -11.64 -20.55 -6.71
C GLY A 105 -11.79 -19.07 -6.34
N ASN A 106 -10.79 -18.45 -5.71
CA ASN A 106 -10.87 -17.05 -5.28
C ASN A 106 -10.70 -16.10 -6.48
N ASN A 107 -11.43 -15.00 -6.45
CA ASN A 107 -11.37 -13.93 -7.46
C ASN A 107 -11.70 -12.55 -6.88
N VAL A 108 -11.85 -12.44 -5.56
CA VAL A 108 -12.15 -11.20 -4.86
C VAL A 108 -11.21 -11.07 -3.66
N ILE A 109 -10.73 -9.86 -3.40
CA ILE A 109 -9.99 -9.52 -2.18
C ILE A 109 -10.76 -8.43 -1.43
N LEU A 110 -11.11 -8.70 -0.17
CA LEU A 110 -11.51 -7.67 0.77
C LEU A 110 -10.26 -7.04 1.40
N LEU A 111 -10.17 -5.72 1.32
CA LEU A 111 -9.15 -4.90 1.94
C LEU A 111 -9.76 -4.19 3.13
N THR A 112 -8.93 -3.90 4.12
CA THR A 112 -9.31 -2.99 5.20
C THR A 112 -8.27 -1.89 5.30
N LYS A 113 -8.68 -0.68 5.73
CA LYS A 113 -7.82 0.51 5.93
C LYS A 113 -6.54 0.21 6.71
N TYR A 114 -6.63 -0.78 7.59
CA TYR A 114 -5.56 -1.23 8.48
C TYR A 114 -5.07 -2.65 8.16
N VAL A 115 -5.18 -3.02 6.90
CA VAL A 115 -4.24 -3.94 6.24
C VAL A 115 -4.50 -5.42 6.51
N HIS A 116 -5.77 -5.82 6.56
CA HIS A 116 -6.16 -7.22 6.37
C HIS A 116 -6.65 -7.45 4.96
N PHE A 117 -6.11 -8.49 4.33
CA PHE A 117 -6.54 -8.99 3.03
C PHE A 117 -7.21 -10.34 3.25
N LEU A 118 -8.49 -10.42 2.90
CA LEU A 118 -9.27 -11.64 2.94
C LEU A 118 -9.68 -11.99 1.51
N ALA A 119 -9.36 -13.20 1.07
CA ALA A 119 -9.73 -13.66 -0.27
C ALA A 119 -11.08 -14.37 -0.24
N PHE A 120 -11.90 -14.11 -1.26
CA PHE A 120 -13.23 -14.69 -1.42
C PHE A 120 -13.44 -15.25 -2.82
N VAL A 121 -14.38 -16.19 -2.89
CA VAL A 121 -14.96 -16.73 -4.13
C VAL A 121 -16.24 -15.95 -4.44
N ASN A 122 -16.37 -15.41 -5.65
CA ASN A 122 -17.61 -14.81 -6.14
C ASN A 122 -18.52 -15.91 -6.75
N PRO A 123 -19.82 -15.96 -6.40
CA PRO A 123 -20.52 -15.04 -5.50
C PRO A 123 -20.24 -15.31 -4.01
N PHE A 124 -20.05 -14.23 -3.25
CA PHE A 124 -19.97 -14.25 -1.79
C PHE A 124 -21.21 -13.57 -1.21
N ILE A 125 -21.55 -13.90 0.04
CA ILE A 125 -22.67 -13.29 0.74
C ILE A 125 -22.16 -12.45 1.91
N ALA A 126 -22.94 -11.45 2.33
CA ALA A 126 -22.57 -10.58 3.45
C ALA A 126 -22.25 -11.38 4.73
N LEU A 127 -22.93 -12.50 4.96
CA LEU A 127 -22.69 -13.38 6.10
C LEU A 127 -21.28 -14.01 6.09
N THR A 128 -20.77 -14.43 4.95
CA THR A 128 -19.41 -15.01 4.86
C THR A 128 -18.36 -13.94 5.11
N VAL A 129 -18.58 -12.73 4.58
CA VAL A 129 -17.71 -11.58 4.84
C VAL A 129 -17.70 -11.22 6.33
N ALA A 130 -18.89 -11.07 6.95
CA ALA A 130 -19.01 -10.76 8.36
C ALA A 130 -18.34 -11.83 9.25
N ARG A 131 -18.51 -13.12 8.92
CA ARG A 131 -17.90 -14.21 9.67
C ARG A 131 -16.37 -14.15 9.63
N ASP A 132 -15.79 -13.94 8.45
CA ASP A 132 -14.34 -13.91 8.28
C ASP A 132 -13.74 -12.62 8.81
N TYR A 133 -14.46 -11.50 8.72
CA TYR A 133 -14.15 -10.26 9.43
C TYR A 133 -14.07 -10.49 10.95
N MET A 134 -15.09 -11.08 11.56
CA MET A 134 -15.10 -11.36 13.01
C MET A 134 -13.95 -12.28 13.42
N ARG A 135 -13.64 -13.30 12.60
CA ARG A 135 -12.58 -14.27 12.90
C ARG A 135 -11.18 -13.68 12.80
N HIS A 136 -10.93 -12.89 11.76
CA HIS A 136 -9.57 -12.50 11.39
C HIS A 136 -9.21 -11.06 11.76
N ILE A 137 -10.21 -10.19 11.93
CA ILE A 137 -10.02 -8.74 12.11
C ILE A 137 -10.49 -8.30 13.48
N TYR A 138 -11.76 -8.56 13.83
CA TYR A 138 -12.34 -8.17 15.13
C TYR A 138 -11.54 -8.73 16.32
N LYS A 139 -11.09 -9.99 16.24
CA LYS A 139 -10.26 -10.63 17.28
C LYS A 139 -8.98 -9.84 17.60
N LEU A 140 -8.42 -9.13 16.62
CA LEU A 140 -7.14 -8.45 16.77
C LEU A 140 -7.31 -6.98 17.20
N HIS A 141 -8.47 -6.37 16.94
CA HIS A 141 -8.62 -4.90 16.91
C HIS A 141 -9.83 -4.35 17.67
N GLU A 142 -10.57 -5.22 18.37
CA GLU A 142 -11.73 -4.87 19.20
C GLU A 142 -12.92 -4.28 18.42
N ALA A 143 -13.91 -3.75 19.15
CA ALA A 143 -15.17 -3.28 18.59
C ALA A 143 -15.03 -1.91 17.92
N LEU A 144 -15.53 -1.82 16.68
CA LEU A 144 -15.54 -0.59 15.90
C LEU A 144 -16.81 0.23 16.18
N GLU A 145 -16.71 1.55 16.04
CA GLU A 145 -17.86 2.45 16.06
C GLU A 145 -18.50 2.58 14.67
N SER A 146 -17.73 2.43 13.58
CA SER A 146 -18.29 2.43 12.23
C SER A 146 -17.46 1.66 11.18
N ILE A 147 -18.13 1.23 10.11
CA ILE A 147 -17.51 0.62 8.92
C ILE A 147 -17.83 1.51 7.71
N VAL A 148 -16.79 1.89 6.95
CA VAL A 148 -16.90 2.71 5.74
C VAL A 148 -16.36 1.91 4.54
N SER A 149 -16.68 2.25 3.30
CA SER A 149 -16.09 1.62 2.11
C SER A 149 -15.25 2.64 1.34
N ASP A 150 -14.00 2.29 0.96
CA ASP A 150 -13.05 3.21 0.28
C ASP A 150 -12.31 2.51 -0.86
N ASP A 151 -12.23 3.13 -2.05
CA ASP A 151 -11.41 2.66 -3.18
C ASP A 151 -9.93 3.14 -3.06
N ASP A 152 -9.01 2.30 -2.57
CA ASP A 152 -7.56 2.65 -2.55
C ASP A 152 -6.88 2.40 -3.90
N LYS A 153 -6.94 3.43 -4.76
CA LYS A 153 -6.39 3.41 -6.12
C LYS A 153 -4.88 3.10 -6.19
N ILE A 154 -4.10 3.40 -5.14
CA ILE A 154 -2.66 3.10 -5.13
C ILE A 154 -2.45 1.59 -4.99
N PHE A 155 -3.20 0.98 -4.08
CA PHE A 155 -3.10 -0.44 -3.81
C PHE A 155 -3.75 -1.30 -4.89
N VAL A 156 -4.91 -0.88 -5.42
CA VAL A 156 -5.53 -1.55 -6.58
C VAL A 156 -4.54 -1.59 -7.73
N ARG A 157 -3.83 -0.48 -8.03
CA ARG A 157 -2.80 -0.48 -9.08
C ARG A 157 -1.64 -1.44 -8.80
N TYR A 158 -1.17 -1.49 -7.56
CA TYR A 158 -0.12 -2.43 -7.14
C TYR A 158 -0.56 -3.89 -7.35
N LEU A 159 -1.78 -4.23 -6.92
CA LEU A 159 -2.35 -5.56 -7.14
C LEU A 159 -2.50 -5.89 -8.62
N HIS A 160 -3.03 -4.99 -9.44
CA HIS A 160 -3.16 -5.21 -10.88
C HIS A 160 -1.82 -5.50 -11.54
N CYS A 161 -0.75 -4.82 -11.14
CA CYS A 161 0.57 -5.08 -11.71
C CYS A 161 1.15 -6.43 -11.25
N ILE A 162 0.95 -6.84 -9.99
CA ILE A 162 1.40 -8.15 -9.51
C ILE A 162 0.58 -9.30 -10.12
N VAL A 163 -0.74 -9.14 -10.17
CA VAL A 163 -1.65 -10.09 -10.80
C VAL A 163 -1.35 -10.18 -12.30
N GLY A 164 -1.02 -9.07 -12.95
CA GLY A 164 -0.59 -9.06 -14.35
C GLY A 164 0.72 -9.79 -14.60
N GLU A 165 1.69 -9.70 -13.68
CA GLU A 165 2.97 -10.43 -13.78
C GLU A 165 2.83 -11.92 -13.46
N CYS A 166 1.99 -12.30 -12.49
CA CYS A 166 1.84 -13.68 -12.01
C CYS A 166 0.36 -14.05 -11.74
N PRO A 167 -0.48 -14.15 -12.78
CA PRO A 167 -1.94 -14.28 -12.62
C PRO A 167 -2.39 -15.62 -12.02
N LYS A 168 -1.57 -16.66 -12.15
CA LYS A 168 -1.89 -18.01 -11.65
C LYS A 168 -1.44 -18.25 -10.22
N GLU A 169 -0.91 -17.24 -9.52
CA GLU A 169 -0.36 -17.43 -8.17
C GLU A 169 -0.64 -16.25 -7.23
N TRP A 170 -1.47 -15.28 -7.65
CA TRP A 170 -1.70 -14.02 -6.92
C TRP A 170 -2.06 -14.19 -5.44
N LEU A 171 -2.77 -15.28 -5.07
CA LEU A 171 -3.14 -15.56 -3.69
C LEU A 171 -1.93 -15.86 -2.79
N LEU A 172 -0.88 -16.50 -3.34
CA LEU A 172 0.37 -16.75 -2.61
C LEU A 172 1.11 -15.46 -2.27
N TRP A 173 0.85 -14.40 -3.03
CA TRP A 173 1.48 -13.10 -2.88
C TRP A 173 0.70 -12.17 -1.95
N LEU A 174 -0.48 -12.55 -1.45
CA LEU A 174 -1.25 -11.71 -0.50
C LEU A 174 -0.45 -11.32 0.75
N PRO A 175 0.32 -12.21 1.41
CA PRO A 175 1.14 -11.81 2.55
C PRO A 175 2.20 -10.76 2.16
N LEU A 176 2.80 -10.91 0.97
CA LEU A 176 3.80 -9.97 0.46
C LEU A 176 3.16 -8.62 0.07
N ALA A 177 1.98 -8.65 -0.55
CA ALA A 177 1.19 -7.46 -0.82
C ALA A 177 0.82 -6.72 0.46
N LYS A 178 0.42 -7.47 1.50
CA LYS A 178 0.10 -6.95 2.83
C LYS A 178 1.30 -6.27 3.46
N TRP A 179 2.46 -6.93 3.39
CA TRP A 179 3.71 -6.36 3.87
C TRP A 179 4.08 -5.09 3.10
N TRP A 180 4.06 -5.12 1.76
CA TRP A 180 4.41 -3.97 0.94
C TRP A 180 3.52 -2.77 1.25
N TYR A 181 2.19 -2.95 1.33
CA TYR A 181 1.26 -1.87 1.66
C TYR A 181 1.57 -1.28 3.03
N ASN A 182 1.74 -2.12 4.05
CA ASN A 182 2.06 -1.70 5.42
C ASN A 182 3.34 -0.89 5.54
N THR A 183 4.38 -1.26 4.77
CA THR A 183 5.73 -0.68 4.90
C THR A 183 6.04 0.36 3.84
N THR A 184 5.09 0.67 2.96
CA THR A 184 5.28 1.66 1.89
C THR A 184 4.81 3.03 2.33
N TYR A 185 5.57 4.05 1.98
CA TYR A 185 5.23 5.44 2.28
C TYR A 185 4.00 5.87 1.48
N HIS A 186 2.97 6.36 2.16
CA HIS A 186 1.74 6.83 1.56
C HIS A 186 1.68 8.36 1.62
N SER A 187 1.59 9.02 0.48
CA SER A 187 1.61 10.49 0.43
C SER A 187 0.40 11.15 1.08
N ALA A 188 -0.76 10.47 1.12
CA ALA A 188 -1.98 10.99 1.74
C ALA A 188 -1.86 11.11 3.27
N ILE A 189 -1.24 10.13 3.92
CA ILE A 189 -1.03 10.10 5.38
C ILE A 189 0.37 10.57 5.80
N GLN A 190 1.26 10.83 4.83
CA GLN A 190 2.65 11.27 5.03
C GLN A 190 3.52 10.34 5.89
N THR A 191 3.17 9.06 5.97
CA THR A 191 3.92 8.03 6.70
C THR A 191 3.59 6.66 6.11
N THR A 192 4.14 5.59 6.67
CA THR A 192 3.70 4.22 6.36
C THR A 192 2.45 3.87 7.18
N PRO A 193 1.50 3.07 6.65
CA PRO A 193 0.36 2.62 7.43
C PRO A 193 0.75 1.92 8.74
N TYR A 194 1.85 1.16 8.73
CA TYR A 194 2.38 0.52 9.94
C TYR A 194 2.80 1.56 11.00
N GLU A 195 3.56 2.58 10.63
CA GLU A 195 3.99 3.64 11.57
C GLU A 195 2.80 4.44 12.09
N ALA A 196 1.86 4.82 11.22
CA ALA A 196 0.63 5.52 11.63
C ALA A 196 -0.16 4.72 12.68
N LEU A 197 -0.19 3.39 12.54
CA LEU A 197 -1.04 2.53 13.35
C LEU A 197 -0.38 2.06 14.65
N TYR A 198 0.91 1.78 14.62
CA TYR A 198 1.61 1.13 15.74
C TYR A 198 2.69 2.00 16.39
N VAL A 199 3.11 3.10 15.76
CA VAL A 199 4.09 4.03 16.34
C VAL A 199 3.38 5.25 16.89
N ALA A 200 2.51 5.88 16.09
CA ALA A 200 1.78 7.08 16.54
C ALA A 200 0.80 6.80 17.70
N THR A 201 0.18 5.62 17.73
CA THR A 201 -0.72 5.19 18.82
C THR A 201 0.02 4.99 20.15
N VAL A 202 1.24 4.46 20.10
CA VAL A 202 2.08 4.27 21.29
C VAL A 202 2.45 5.62 21.88
N ASP A 203 2.88 6.58 21.05
CA ASP A 203 3.22 7.93 21.50
C ASP A 203 2.01 8.63 22.16
N GLN A 204 0.82 8.48 21.59
CA GLN A 204 -0.40 9.06 22.13
C GLN A 204 -0.82 8.40 23.46
N SER A 205 -0.65 7.08 23.60
CA SER A 205 -0.90 6.39 24.86
C SER A 205 0.09 6.76 25.97
N LEU A 206 1.36 6.95 25.64
CA LEU A 206 2.40 7.38 26.58
C LEU A 206 2.15 8.81 27.06
N GLN A 207 1.79 9.72 26.16
CA GLN A 207 1.43 11.10 26.52
C GLN A 207 0.21 11.14 27.44
N ASN A 208 -0.83 10.36 27.16
CA ASN A 208 -2.04 10.27 28.00
C ASN A 208 -1.72 9.70 29.38
N HIS A 209 -0.84 8.69 29.46
CA HIS A 209 -0.43 8.08 30.72
C HIS A 209 0.47 8.99 31.56
N GLU A 210 1.35 9.78 30.93
CA GLU A 210 2.15 10.81 31.61
C GLU A 210 1.28 11.96 32.13
N GLN A 211 0.21 12.33 31.42
CA GLN A 211 -0.76 13.31 31.90
C GLN A 211 -1.61 12.76 33.06
N ALA A 212 -2.04 11.51 32.99
CA ALA A 212 -2.80 10.85 34.07
C ALA A 212 -1.98 10.66 35.36
N ARG A 213 -0.64 10.57 35.27
CA ARG A 213 0.26 10.54 36.44
C ARG A 213 0.52 11.91 37.08
N LYS A 214 0.12 13.00 36.41
CA LYS A 214 0.29 14.38 36.90
C LYS A 214 -1.00 14.96 37.51
N LEU A 215 -2.06 14.16 37.60
CA LEU A 215 -3.31 14.45 38.30
C LEU A 215 -3.39 13.64 39.59
#